data_AF-A0A2J7RM12-F1
#
_entry.id   AF-A0A2J7RM12-F1
#
_cell.length_a   1.000
_cell.length_b   1.000
_cell.length_c   1.000
_cell.angle_alpha   90.00
_cell.angle_beta   90.00
_cell.angle_gamma   90.00
#
_symmetry.space_group_name_H-M   'P 1'
#
loop_
_entity.id
_entity.type
_entity.pdbx_description
1 polymer ?
#
loop_
_entity_poly.entity_id
_entity_poly.type
_entity_poly.pdbx_seq_one_letter_code
_entity_poly.pdbx_strand_id
1 'polypeptide(L)'
;MEKENYADIVQLFNIRLCYCLTGISRTCALIRKHKENLHTSGDFSFPTQLEYWLNSVPFVPNFAATNLKTILEYSYLNRVHGAESDTVCDGEEWVIQNIIETSKSWPLVVSKCAIECNRVQLYLNRKLTFKYVLHSVLSQKCMYGQFSSKQQRFVITSDGLQEDRSKMDLSELRIELLRSTVTNLLKAVGYKMADMEKSCEEESIIYLHLSAKSSSDTVSGYERVICGVVTNSRHHCKESTITAQEYLRCV
;
A
#
# COMPACT_ATOMS: atom_id res chain seq x y z
N MET A 1 -16.71 -14.81 -14.34
CA MET A 1 -16.78 -13.95 -13.15
C MET A 1 -15.51 -14.22 -12.36
N GLU A 2 -14.40 -13.59 -12.77
CA GLU A 2 -13.12 -13.77 -12.08
C GLU A 2 -13.25 -13.22 -10.67
N LYS A 3 -12.84 -14.00 -9.68
CA LYS A 3 -12.72 -13.53 -8.30
C LYS A 3 -11.71 -12.39 -8.32
N GLU A 4 -12.17 -11.14 -8.24
CA GLU A 4 -11.30 -10.00 -7.97
C GLU A 4 -10.55 -10.33 -6.68
N ASN A 5 -9.31 -10.76 -6.87
CA ASN A 5 -8.34 -11.03 -5.83
C ASN A 5 -8.31 -9.78 -4.94
N TYR A 6 -8.34 -9.94 -3.60
CA TYR A 6 -8.54 -8.87 -2.60
C TYR A 6 -7.46 -7.77 -2.67
N ALA A 7 -7.45 -7.00 -3.75
CA ALA A 7 -6.66 -5.80 -3.91
C ALA A 7 -7.32 -4.72 -3.08
N ASP A 8 -6.51 -3.95 -2.35
CA ASP A 8 -6.93 -2.71 -1.72
C ASP A 8 -7.74 -1.89 -2.73
N ILE A 9 -8.92 -1.41 -2.34
CA ILE A 9 -9.82 -0.64 -3.20
C ILE A 9 -9.13 0.60 -3.79
N VAL A 10 -8.16 1.16 -3.08
CA VAL A 10 -7.32 2.27 -3.55
C VAL A 10 -6.38 1.79 -4.66
N GLN A 11 -5.78 0.62 -4.50
CA GLN A 11 -4.92 0.01 -5.51
C GLN A 11 -5.72 -0.36 -6.76
N LEU A 12 -6.92 -0.94 -6.59
CA LEU A 12 -7.81 -1.25 -7.70
C LEU A 12 -8.25 0.00 -8.46
N PHE A 13 -8.61 1.08 -7.74
CA PHE A 13 -8.90 2.37 -8.37
C PHE A 13 -7.71 2.91 -9.16
N ASN A 14 -6.50 2.84 -8.59
CA ASN A 14 -5.28 3.26 -9.25
C ASN A 14 -5.03 2.46 -10.55
N ILE A 15 -5.18 1.14 -10.51
CA ILE A 15 -5.05 0.26 -11.69
C ILE A 15 -6.07 0.62 -12.77
N ARG A 16 -7.36 0.76 -12.40
CA ARG A 16 -8.44 1.08 -13.34
C ARG A 16 -8.25 2.46 -13.96
N LEU A 17 -7.82 3.45 -13.19
CA LEU A 17 -7.51 4.78 -13.70
C LEU A 17 -6.27 4.77 -14.60
N CYS A 18 -5.22 4.02 -14.26
CA CYS A 18 -4.06 3.85 -15.13
C CYS A 18 -4.46 3.24 -16.47
N TYR A 19 -5.25 2.17 -16.44
CA TYR A 19 -5.80 1.57 -17.64
C TYR A 19 -6.66 2.56 -18.44
N CYS A 20 -7.44 3.40 -17.75
CA CYS A 20 -8.22 4.44 -18.41
C CYS A 20 -7.34 5.39 -19.24
N LEU A 21 -6.23 5.82 -18.67
CA LEU A 21 -5.32 6.80 -19.25
C LEU A 21 -4.37 6.20 -20.29
N THR A 22 -3.85 4.99 -20.05
CA THR A 22 -2.72 4.44 -20.82
C THR A 22 -3.03 3.14 -21.56
N GLY A 23 -4.16 2.49 -21.26
CA GLY A 23 -4.47 1.14 -21.74
C GLY A 23 -3.69 0.02 -21.04
N ILE A 24 -2.85 0.32 -20.04
CA ILE A 24 -2.10 -0.69 -19.27
C ILE A 24 -2.74 -0.89 -17.90
N SER A 25 -3.07 -2.14 -17.57
CA SER A 25 -3.58 -2.53 -16.26
C SER A 25 -2.45 -2.81 -15.28
N ARG A 26 -2.01 -1.78 -14.54
CA ARG A 26 -1.02 -1.89 -13.45
C ARG A 26 -1.12 -0.70 -12.50
N THR A 27 -0.51 -0.81 -11.32
CA THR A 27 -0.37 0.35 -10.43
C THR A 27 0.57 1.39 -11.01
N CYS A 28 0.23 2.67 -10.86
CA CYS A 28 1.01 3.81 -11.32
C CYS A 28 1.28 4.78 -10.16
N ALA A 29 2.56 5.07 -9.91
CA ALA A 29 3.00 5.98 -8.85
C ALA A 29 2.69 7.47 -9.15
N LEU A 30 2.37 7.79 -10.40
CA LEU A 30 1.96 9.15 -10.80
C LEU A 30 0.55 9.49 -10.32
N ILE A 31 -0.29 8.48 -10.10
CA ILE A 31 -1.62 8.60 -9.52
C ILE A 31 -1.47 8.57 -8.00
N ARG A 32 -1.61 9.74 -7.37
CA ARG A 32 -1.40 9.92 -5.94
C ARG A 32 -2.73 10.09 -5.23
N LYS A 33 -2.90 9.37 -4.10
CA LYS A 33 -3.98 9.60 -3.14
C LYS A 33 -3.56 10.70 -2.17
N HIS A 34 -4.46 11.65 -1.93
CA HIS A 34 -4.27 12.70 -0.95
C HIS A 34 -4.92 12.35 0.39
N LYS A 35 -4.39 12.92 1.47
CA LYS A 35 -4.93 12.75 2.84
C LYS A 35 -5.38 14.08 3.46
N GLU A 36 -4.92 15.18 2.91
CA GLU A 36 -5.10 16.54 3.44
C GLU A 36 -5.55 17.46 2.31
N ASN A 37 -6.16 18.60 2.65
CA ASN A 37 -6.62 19.61 1.70
C ASN A 37 -7.48 19.06 0.55
N LEU A 38 -8.33 18.08 0.83
CA LEU A 38 -9.12 17.35 -0.18
C LEU A 38 -10.09 18.24 -0.98
N HIS A 39 -10.41 19.42 -0.46
CA HIS A 39 -11.28 20.39 -1.15
C HIS A 39 -10.56 21.14 -2.27
N THR A 40 -9.23 21.30 -2.18
CA THR A 40 -8.40 21.90 -3.24
C THR A 40 -7.62 20.86 -4.03
N SER A 41 -7.17 19.78 -3.41
CA SER A 41 -6.27 18.80 -4.06
C SER A 41 -7.00 17.62 -4.70
N GLY A 42 -8.30 17.49 -4.45
CA GLY A 42 -9.06 16.27 -4.71
C GLY A 42 -8.66 15.11 -3.77
N ASP A 43 -9.33 13.97 -3.94
CA ASP A 43 -8.98 12.73 -3.25
C ASP A 43 -7.82 12.00 -3.94
N PHE A 44 -7.73 12.15 -5.26
CA PHE A 44 -6.62 11.67 -6.07
C PHE A 44 -6.13 12.76 -7.03
N SER A 45 -4.87 12.66 -7.46
CA SER A 45 -4.38 13.48 -8.57
C SER A 45 -3.33 12.78 -9.41
N PHE A 46 -3.13 13.30 -10.61
CA PHE A 46 -2.05 12.89 -11.49
C PHE A 46 -1.58 14.05 -12.38
N PRO A 47 -0.31 14.08 -12.81
CA PRO A 47 0.21 15.14 -13.66
C PRO A 47 -0.33 15.03 -15.09
N THR A 48 -0.59 16.15 -15.74
CA THR A 48 -1.08 16.17 -17.13
C THR A 48 0.04 15.97 -18.14
N GLN A 49 1.25 16.46 -17.88
CA GLN A 49 2.37 16.41 -18.83
C GLN A 49 2.76 14.96 -19.17
N LEU A 50 2.75 14.63 -20.45
CA LEU A 50 2.97 13.28 -20.97
C LEU A 50 4.40 12.76 -20.70
N GLU A 51 5.38 13.66 -20.55
CA GLU A 51 6.78 13.33 -20.24
C GLU A 51 6.93 12.48 -18.97
N TYR A 52 6.08 12.69 -17.96
CA TYR A 52 6.12 11.88 -16.73
C TYR A 52 5.60 10.46 -16.95
N TRP A 53 4.80 10.24 -17.99
CA TRP A 53 4.09 8.99 -18.25
C TRP A 53 4.79 8.07 -19.23
N LEU A 54 5.94 8.47 -19.79
CA LEU A 54 6.64 7.73 -20.84
C LEU A 54 6.89 6.26 -20.49
N ASN A 55 7.22 5.97 -19.22
CA ASN A 55 7.44 4.60 -18.76
C ASN A 55 6.14 3.79 -18.56
N SER A 56 4.97 4.44 -18.69
CA SER A 56 3.63 3.90 -18.42
C SER A 56 2.70 3.87 -19.62
N VAL A 57 3.19 4.20 -20.81
CA VAL A 57 2.45 4.09 -22.07
C VAL A 57 3.08 2.99 -22.94
N PRO A 58 2.29 2.06 -23.51
CA PRO A 58 2.81 0.87 -24.20
C PRO A 58 3.31 1.18 -25.61
N PHE A 59 2.81 2.26 -26.21
CA PHE A 59 3.14 2.66 -27.55
C PHE A 59 3.08 4.18 -27.64
N VAL A 60 4.16 4.76 -28.13
CA VAL A 60 4.22 6.16 -28.51
C VAL A 60 4.23 6.18 -30.03
N PRO A 61 3.12 6.52 -30.72
CA PRO A 61 3.22 6.82 -32.14
C PRO A 61 4.23 7.95 -32.28
N ASN A 62 5.19 7.78 -33.19
CA ASN A 62 6.31 8.66 -33.46
C ASN A 62 6.00 10.12 -33.05
N PHE A 63 6.48 10.56 -31.86
CA PHE A 63 6.08 11.83 -31.23
C PHE A 63 6.14 13.03 -32.19
N ALA A 64 7.10 12.96 -33.12
CA ALA A 64 7.35 13.94 -34.16
C ALA A 64 6.17 14.20 -35.12
N ALA A 65 5.24 13.25 -35.26
CA ALA A 65 4.10 13.39 -36.18
C ALA A 65 2.83 13.96 -35.51
N THR A 66 2.67 13.81 -34.19
CA THR A 66 1.41 14.14 -33.48
C THR A 66 1.54 15.22 -32.39
N ASN A 67 2.76 15.63 -32.01
CA ASN A 67 2.99 16.75 -31.06
C ASN A 67 2.19 16.65 -29.73
N LEU A 68 1.96 15.43 -29.22
CA LEU A 68 1.21 15.23 -27.97
C LEU A 68 1.97 15.78 -26.76
N LYS A 69 1.27 16.57 -25.94
CA LYS A 69 1.80 17.23 -24.75
C LYS A 69 1.23 16.64 -23.47
N THR A 70 -0.03 16.19 -23.47
CA THR A 70 -0.71 15.72 -22.27
C THR A 70 -1.09 14.25 -22.33
N ILE A 71 -1.21 13.63 -21.15
CA ILE A 71 -1.72 12.26 -21.00
C ILE A 71 -3.20 12.16 -21.39
N LEU A 72 -3.95 13.26 -21.33
CA LEU A 72 -5.34 13.32 -21.75
C LEU A 72 -5.44 13.24 -23.27
N GLU A 73 -4.63 14.02 -24.00
CA GLU A 73 -4.53 13.93 -25.46
C GLU A 73 -4.14 12.51 -25.92
N TYR A 74 -3.15 11.90 -25.25
CA TYR A 74 -2.76 10.52 -25.50
C TYR A 74 -3.92 9.54 -25.28
N SER A 75 -4.62 9.65 -24.15
CA SER A 75 -5.75 8.78 -23.79
C SER A 75 -6.89 8.91 -24.79
N TYR A 76 -7.19 10.13 -25.24
CA TYR A 76 -8.19 10.41 -26.25
C TYR A 76 -7.87 9.69 -27.57
N LEU A 77 -6.67 9.92 -28.12
CA LEU A 77 -6.28 9.31 -29.39
C LEU A 77 -6.26 7.79 -29.36
N ASN A 78 -5.75 7.21 -28.26
CA ASN A 78 -5.68 5.75 -28.09
C ASN A 78 -7.07 5.09 -28.04
N ARG A 79 -8.12 5.85 -27.68
CA ARG A 79 -9.50 5.36 -27.58
C ARG A 79 -10.35 5.65 -28.82
N VAL A 80 -10.04 6.72 -29.54
CA VAL A 80 -10.82 7.19 -30.69
C VAL A 80 -10.29 6.68 -32.03
N HIS A 81 -9.09 6.07 -32.08
CA HIS A 81 -8.64 5.31 -33.25
C HIS A 81 -9.59 4.14 -33.55
N GLY A 82 -10.62 4.41 -34.38
CA GLY A 82 -11.66 3.46 -34.78
C GLY A 82 -13.09 4.01 -34.80
N ALA A 83 -13.35 5.21 -34.27
CA ALA A 83 -14.69 5.81 -34.25
C ALA A 83 -14.72 7.13 -35.05
N GLU A 84 -15.32 7.09 -36.23
CA GLU A 84 -15.82 8.29 -36.92
C GLU A 84 -16.95 8.87 -36.06
N SER A 85 -16.68 9.93 -35.29
CA SER A 85 -17.71 10.63 -34.52
C SER A 85 -17.53 12.13 -34.67
N ASP A 86 -18.52 12.75 -35.33
CA ASP A 86 -18.70 14.19 -35.59
C ASP A 86 -18.94 15.05 -34.33
N THR A 87 -18.61 14.56 -33.14
CA THR A 87 -18.81 15.31 -31.91
C THR A 87 -17.56 16.12 -31.57
N VAL A 88 -17.69 17.44 -31.79
CA VAL A 88 -16.78 18.51 -31.35
C VAL A 88 -16.76 18.58 -29.81
N CYS A 89 -16.22 17.55 -29.16
CA CYS A 89 -15.85 17.64 -27.75
C CYS A 89 -14.34 17.85 -27.69
N ASP A 90 -13.90 18.83 -26.90
CA ASP A 90 -12.49 19.00 -26.57
C ASP A 90 -11.95 17.66 -26.03
N GLY A 91 -10.85 17.16 -26.60
CA GLY A 91 -10.34 15.82 -26.33
C GLY A 91 -10.05 15.59 -24.85
N GLU A 92 -9.65 16.63 -24.13
CA GLU A 92 -9.42 16.56 -22.68
C GLU A 92 -10.73 16.41 -21.90
N GLU A 93 -11.75 17.21 -22.21
CA GLU A 93 -13.07 17.15 -21.57
C GLU A 93 -13.72 15.78 -21.81
N TRP A 94 -13.60 15.23 -23.02
CA TRP A 94 -14.08 13.89 -23.32
C TRP A 94 -13.43 12.84 -22.42
N VAL A 95 -12.10 12.89 -22.23
CA VAL A 95 -11.40 11.93 -21.36
C VAL A 95 -11.84 12.08 -19.91
N ILE A 96 -12.01 13.32 -19.43
CA ILE A 96 -12.51 13.60 -18.09
C ILE A 96 -13.91 13.01 -17.87
N GLN A 97 -14.84 13.27 -18.79
CA GLN A 97 -16.20 12.73 -18.71
C GLN A 97 -16.20 11.20 -18.80
N ASN A 98 -15.37 10.64 -19.66
CA ASN A 98 -15.21 9.20 -19.78
C ASN A 98 -14.67 8.56 -18.48
N ILE A 99 -13.74 9.21 -17.76
CA ILE A 99 -13.29 8.75 -16.43
C ILE A 99 -14.45 8.76 -15.44
N ILE A 100 -15.21 9.85 -15.37
CA ILE A 100 -16.37 9.99 -14.47
C ILE A 100 -17.39 8.89 -14.76
N GLU A 101 -17.75 8.70 -16.03
CA GLU A 101 -18.77 7.73 -16.44
C GLU A 101 -18.32 6.29 -16.18
N THR A 102 -17.11 5.93 -16.59
CA THR A 102 -16.55 4.58 -16.37
C THR A 102 -16.47 4.27 -14.87
N SER A 103 -16.14 5.28 -14.05
CA SER A 103 -15.98 5.11 -12.60
C SER A 103 -17.27 4.76 -11.86
N LYS A 104 -18.45 4.94 -12.46
CA LYS A 104 -19.73 4.54 -11.85
C LYS A 104 -19.80 3.04 -11.56
N SER A 105 -19.03 2.24 -12.30
CA SER A 105 -18.89 0.79 -12.10
C SER A 105 -17.78 0.41 -11.10
N TRP A 106 -17.10 1.39 -10.51
CA TRP A 106 -15.96 1.17 -9.63
C TRP A 106 -16.34 1.26 -8.14
N PRO A 107 -15.60 0.59 -7.25
CA PRO A 107 -15.72 0.79 -5.80
C PRO A 107 -15.58 2.26 -5.37
N LEU A 108 -14.66 2.97 -6.01
CA LEU A 108 -14.42 4.39 -5.78
C LEU A 108 -14.89 5.16 -7.02
N VAL A 109 -16.04 5.81 -6.89
CA VAL A 109 -16.70 6.56 -7.97
C VAL A 109 -16.18 7.99 -8.00
N VAL A 110 -15.74 8.46 -9.15
CA VAL A 110 -15.35 9.86 -9.38
C VAL A 110 -16.62 10.68 -9.61
N SER A 111 -16.79 11.74 -8.84
CA SER A 111 -17.92 12.67 -8.95
C SER A 111 -17.60 13.91 -9.77
N LYS A 112 -16.34 14.34 -9.74
CA LYS A 112 -15.85 15.55 -10.40
C LYS A 112 -14.36 15.42 -10.66
N CYS A 113 -13.91 16.06 -11.73
CA CYS A 113 -12.50 16.32 -11.99
C CYS A 113 -12.26 17.84 -12.08
N ALA A 114 -11.04 18.29 -11.81
CA ALA A 114 -10.58 19.65 -12.08
C ALA A 114 -9.16 19.61 -12.62
N ILE A 115 -8.84 20.49 -13.56
CA ILE A 115 -7.48 20.65 -14.08
C ILE A 115 -6.91 21.94 -13.50
N GLU A 116 -5.85 21.82 -12.71
CA GLU A 116 -5.20 22.95 -12.06
C GLU A 116 -3.69 22.70 -11.96
N CYS A 117 -2.87 23.71 -12.27
CA CYS A 117 -1.41 23.64 -12.19
C CYS A 117 -0.81 22.37 -12.85
N ASN A 118 -1.22 22.06 -14.08
CA ASN A 118 -0.77 20.86 -14.83
C ASN A 118 -1.04 19.53 -14.12
N ARG A 119 -2.12 19.47 -13.32
CA ARG A 119 -2.60 18.25 -12.68
C ARG A 119 -4.09 18.09 -12.88
N VAL A 120 -4.52 16.85 -13.05
CA VAL A 120 -5.91 16.48 -12.89
C VAL A 120 -6.12 16.10 -11.43
N GLN A 121 -7.07 16.76 -10.78
CA GLN A 121 -7.58 16.46 -9.46
C GLN A 121 -8.89 15.70 -9.61
N LEU A 122 -9.05 14.60 -8.89
CA LEU A 122 -10.23 13.74 -8.91
C LEU A 122 -10.91 13.79 -7.55
N TYR A 123 -12.21 14.07 -7.54
CA TYR A 123 -13.03 14.16 -6.35
C TYR A 123 -14.00 12.98 -6.33
N LEU A 124 -13.89 12.12 -5.33
CA LEU A 124 -14.75 10.96 -5.19
C LEU A 124 -16.14 11.34 -4.68
N ASN A 125 -17.13 10.55 -5.08
CA ASN A 125 -18.45 10.61 -4.47
C ASN A 125 -18.39 10.06 -3.04
N ARG A 126 -18.17 10.93 -2.06
CA ARG A 126 -18.01 10.57 -0.64
C ARG A 126 -19.15 9.69 -0.11
N LYS A 127 -20.40 9.96 -0.49
CA LYS A 127 -21.56 9.18 -0.04
C LYS A 127 -21.46 7.73 -0.51
N LEU A 128 -21.15 7.52 -1.79
CA LEU A 128 -20.97 6.18 -2.35
C LEU A 128 -19.72 5.50 -1.80
N THR A 129 -18.61 6.23 -1.65
CA THR A 129 -17.38 5.73 -1.03
C THR A 129 -17.62 5.24 0.40
N PHE A 130 -18.27 6.05 1.25
CA PHE A 130 -18.58 5.63 2.63
C PHE A 130 -19.48 4.40 2.66
N LYS A 131 -20.53 4.37 1.83
CA LYS A 131 -21.42 3.21 1.73
C LYS A 131 -20.64 1.94 1.37
N TYR A 132 -19.75 2.03 0.38
CA TYR A 132 -18.92 0.90 -0.05
C TYR A 132 -17.98 0.43 1.07
N VAL A 133 -17.24 1.36 1.68
CA VAL A 133 -16.27 1.05 2.73
C VAL A 133 -16.95 0.44 3.94
N LEU A 134 -18.05 1.03 4.43
CA LEU A 134 -18.81 0.49 5.56
C LEU A 134 -19.33 -0.92 5.26
N HIS A 135 -19.88 -1.14 4.06
CA HIS A 135 -20.32 -2.47 3.64
C HIS A 135 -19.15 -3.46 3.63
N SER A 136 -17.99 -3.07 3.11
CA SER A 136 -16.77 -3.90 3.07
C SER A 136 -16.27 -4.25 4.48
N VAL A 137 -16.20 -3.27 5.39
CA VAL A 137 -15.80 -3.48 6.80
C VAL A 137 -16.75 -4.46 7.49
N LEU A 138 -18.06 -4.23 7.38
CA LEU A 138 -19.07 -5.08 8.02
C LEU A 138 -19.10 -6.50 7.46
N SER A 139 -18.86 -6.65 6.15
CA SER A 139 -18.82 -7.95 5.48
C SER A 139 -17.57 -8.75 5.84
N GLN A 140 -16.41 -8.08 5.92
CA GLN A 140 -15.12 -8.74 6.19
C GLN A 140 -14.83 -8.92 7.69
N LYS A 141 -15.47 -8.16 8.57
CA LYS A 141 -15.29 -8.25 10.04
C LYS A 141 -13.81 -8.17 10.44
N CYS A 142 -13.31 -9.16 11.19
CA CYS A 142 -11.90 -9.24 11.61
C CYS A 142 -10.91 -9.45 10.45
N MET A 143 -11.40 -9.74 9.25
CA MET A 143 -10.58 -9.90 8.05
C MET A 143 -10.41 -8.57 7.28
N TYR A 144 -11.11 -7.50 7.69
CA TYR A 144 -10.95 -6.21 7.03
C TYR A 144 -9.51 -5.69 7.16
N GLY A 145 -8.95 -5.23 6.04
CA GLY A 145 -7.56 -4.77 5.98
C GLY A 145 -6.52 -5.89 5.85
N GLN A 146 -6.95 -7.16 5.76
CA GLN A 146 -6.05 -8.26 5.43
C GLN A 146 -5.86 -8.37 3.91
N PHE A 147 -4.62 -8.67 3.50
CA PHE A 147 -4.24 -8.83 2.10
C PHE A 147 -4.24 -10.32 1.69
N SER A 148 -4.36 -10.57 0.39
CA SER A 148 -4.25 -11.93 -0.17
C SER A 148 -2.92 -12.60 0.21
N SER A 149 -2.97 -13.93 0.36
CA SER A 149 -1.77 -14.72 0.69
C SER A 149 -0.66 -14.51 -0.33
N LYS A 150 0.55 -14.29 0.17
CA LYS A 150 1.79 -14.24 -0.60
C LYS A 150 2.54 -15.58 -0.47
N GLN A 151 3.41 -15.87 -1.43
CA GLN A 151 4.22 -17.10 -1.45
C GLN A 151 5.44 -17.03 -0.51
N GLN A 152 5.96 -15.82 -0.27
CA GLN A 152 7.10 -15.62 0.62
C GLN A 152 6.74 -15.89 2.09
N ARG A 153 7.69 -16.45 2.84
CA ARG A 153 7.51 -16.81 4.25
C ARG A 153 8.54 -16.12 5.14
N PHE A 154 8.17 -15.97 6.40
CA PHE A 154 9.03 -15.38 7.42
C PHE A 154 9.27 -16.34 8.57
N VAL A 155 10.52 -16.40 9.03
CA VAL A 155 10.89 -16.94 10.34
C VAL A 155 11.33 -15.76 11.19
N ILE A 156 10.70 -15.58 12.35
CA ILE A 156 11.06 -14.49 13.28
C ILE A 156 11.47 -15.11 14.61
N THR A 157 12.74 -14.96 14.94
CA THR A 157 13.33 -15.39 16.20
C THR A 157 13.73 -14.18 17.04
N SER A 158 14.10 -14.42 18.28
CA SER A 158 14.66 -13.40 19.18
C SER A 158 15.78 -13.99 20.02
N ASP A 159 16.53 -13.12 20.70
CA ASP A 159 17.34 -13.53 21.85
C ASP A 159 16.50 -14.36 22.83
N GLY A 160 17.13 -15.24 23.60
CA GLY A 160 16.45 -16.05 24.62
C GLY A 160 15.71 -15.16 25.61
N LEU A 161 14.38 -15.21 25.55
CA LEU A 161 13.49 -14.45 26.43
C LEU A 161 13.17 -15.29 27.67
N GLN A 162 13.10 -14.65 28.83
CA GLN A 162 12.51 -15.28 30.01
C GLN A 162 11.04 -15.63 29.73
N GLU A 163 10.63 -16.87 30.02
CA GLU A 163 9.22 -17.26 29.94
C GLU A 163 8.39 -16.65 31.08
N ASP A 164 9.02 -16.49 32.24
CA ASP A 164 8.42 -15.92 33.45
C ASP A 164 8.48 -14.39 33.42
N ARG A 165 7.33 -13.74 33.25
CA ARG A 165 7.21 -12.27 33.20
C ARG A 165 7.64 -11.58 34.50
N SER A 166 7.69 -12.28 35.63
CA SER A 166 8.23 -11.74 36.88
C SER A 166 9.76 -11.61 36.86
N LYS A 167 10.43 -12.25 35.89
CA LYS A 167 11.90 -12.24 35.72
C LYS A 167 12.34 -11.54 34.45
N MET A 168 11.40 -11.33 33.52
CA MET A 168 11.63 -10.63 32.28
C MET A 168 11.88 -9.14 32.53
N ASP A 169 12.93 -8.58 31.93
CA ASP A 169 13.19 -7.15 31.94
C ASP A 169 12.41 -6.40 30.84
N LEU A 170 12.41 -5.06 30.89
CA LEU A 170 11.65 -4.25 29.93
C LEU A 170 12.20 -4.32 28.49
N SER A 171 13.49 -4.63 28.32
CA SER A 171 14.07 -4.82 26.98
C SER A 171 13.59 -6.12 26.36
N GLU A 172 13.51 -7.19 27.15
CA GLU A 172 12.93 -8.46 26.73
C GLU A 172 11.43 -8.33 26.43
N LEU A 173 10.67 -7.63 27.28
CA LEU A 173 9.25 -7.35 27.03
C LEU A 173 9.05 -6.58 25.71
N ARG A 174 9.89 -5.58 25.44
CA ARG A 174 9.86 -4.85 24.16
C ARG A 174 10.09 -5.78 22.97
N ILE A 175 11.04 -6.71 23.07
CA ILE A 175 11.28 -7.70 22.00
C ILE A 175 10.08 -8.63 21.84
N GLU A 176 9.49 -9.14 22.93
CA GLU A 176 8.29 -10.00 22.89
C GLU A 176 7.15 -9.29 22.13
N LEU A 177 6.87 -8.04 22.51
CA LEU A 177 5.82 -7.22 21.90
C LEU A 177 6.10 -6.90 20.43
N LEU A 178 7.34 -6.53 20.09
CA LEU A 178 7.73 -6.27 18.70
C LEU A 178 7.61 -7.54 17.85
N ARG A 179 8.09 -8.68 18.36
CA ARG A 179 7.97 -9.98 17.69
C ARG A 179 6.52 -10.29 17.37
N SER A 180 5.64 -10.21 18.38
CA SER A 180 4.21 -10.47 18.23
C SER A 180 3.56 -9.50 17.23
N THR A 181 3.88 -8.20 17.35
CA THR A 181 3.33 -7.15 16.47
C THR A 181 3.75 -7.35 15.01
N VAL A 182 5.03 -7.61 14.76
CA VAL A 182 5.56 -7.84 13.41
C VAL A 182 4.98 -9.12 12.83
N THR A 183 4.89 -10.20 13.60
CA THR A 183 4.23 -11.45 13.17
C THR A 183 2.78 -11.19 12.76
N ASN A 184 2.01 -10.47 13.57
CA ASN A 184 0.60 -10.18 13.28
C ASN A 184 0.45 -9.26 12.06
N LEU A 185 1.32 -8.25 11.93
CA LEU A 185 1.34 -7.35 10.78
C LEU A 185 1.66 -8.12 9.49
N LEU A 186 2.68 -8.96 9.48
CA LEU A 186 3.05 -9.76 8.31
C LEU A 186 1.95 -10.73 7.90
N LYS A 187 1.29 -11.38 8.88
CA LYS A 187 0.11 -12.21 8.62
C LYS A 187 -1.03 -11.39 8.00
N ALA A 188 -1.31 -10.20 8.53
CA ALA A 188 -2.32 -9.30 7.97
C ALA A 188 -1.97 -8.85 6.54
N VAL A 189 -0.68 -8.67 6.23
CA VAL A 189 -0.19 -8.36 4.87
C VAL A 189 -0.15 -9.60 3.95
N GLY A 190 -0.59 -10.76 4.43
CA GLY A 190 -0.76 -11.99 3.66
C GLY A 190 0.47 -12.90 3.65
N TYR A 191 1.52 -12.61 4.41
CA TYR A 191 2.68 -13.50 4.52
C TYR A 191 2.41 -14.64 5.50
N LYS A 192 3.00 -15.80 5.23
CA LYS A 192 2.93 -16.95 6.14
C LYS A 192 4.16 -17.00 7.04
N MET A 193 3.98 -17.53 8.25
CA MET A 193 5.10 -17.89 9.11
C MET A 193 5.61 -19.27 8.70
N ALA A 194 6.92 -19.43 8.58
CA ALA A 194 7.54 -20.72 8.38
C ALA A 194 7.73 -21.42 9.73
N ASP A 195 7.28 -22.67 9.81
CA ASP A 195 7.73 -23.57 10.87
C ASP A 195 9.14 -24.02 10.48
N MET A 196 10.06 -24.01 11.44
CA MET A 196 11.48 -24.36 11.24
C MET A 196 11.69 -25.75 10.64
N GLU A 197 10.67 -26.61 10.66
CA GLU A 197 10.76 -28.04 10.34
C GLU A 197 10.24 -28.43 8.95
N LYS A 198 9.62 -27.50 8.20
CA LYS A 198 9.02 -27.82 6.89
C LYS A 198 9.40 -26.80 5.81
N SER A 199 10.58 -26.97 5.23
CA SER A 199 10.95 -26.33 3.98
C SER A 199 10.41 -27.15 2.80
N CYS A 200 9.46 -26.60 2.04
CA CYS A 200 9.27 -27.02 0.65
C CYS A 200 10.29 -26.23 -0.19
N GLU A 201 11.02 -26.91 -1.08
CA GLU A 201 12.22 -26.40 -1.77
C GLU A 201 11.97 -25.20 -2.72
N GLU A 202 10.73 -24.74 -2.88
CA GLU A 202 10.34 -23.71 -3.86
C GLU A 202 9.93 -22.35 -3.25
N GLU A 203 9.81 -22.23 -1.92
CA GLU A 203 9.36 -20.97 -1.29
C GLU A 203 10.54 -20.14 -0.75
N SER A 204 10.60 -18.84 -1.09
CA SER A 204 11.61 -17.93 -0.50
C SER A 204 11.29 -17.65 0.97
N ILE A 205 12.23 -17.97 1.86
CA ILE A 205 12.12 -17.74 3.31
C ILE A 205 13.03 -16.58 3.70
N ILE A 206 12.47 -15.59 4.38
CA ILE A 206 13.22 -14.51 5.03
C ILE A 206 13.36 -14.85 6.52
N TYR A 207 14.59 -14.82 7.01
CA TYR A 207 14.94 -15.11 8.39
C TYR A 207 15.27 -13.81 9.12
N LEU A 208 14.48 -13.46 10.14
CA LEU A 208 14.66 -12.27 10.96
C LEU A 208 14.99 -12.66 12.40
N HIS A 209 15.98 -11.98 13.00
CA HIS A 209 16.35 -12.17 14.40
C HIS A 209 16.30 -10.86 15.18
N LEU A 210 15.40 -10.77 16.16
CA LEU A 210 15.23 -9.58 17.00
C LEU A 210 16.14 -9.65 18.23
N SER A 211 16.97 -8.62 18.42
CA SER A 211 17.89 -8.56 19.56
C SER A 211 17.91 -7.17 20.20
N ALA A 212 18.08 -7.12 21.53
CA ALA A 212 18.38 -5.87 22.23
C ALA A 212 19.87 -5.52 22.21
N LYS A 213 20.73 -6.50 21.91
CA LYS A 213 22.19 -6.37 21.97
C LYS A 213 22.73 -6.01 20.58
N SER A 214 23.61 -5.03 20.52
CA SER A 214 24.33 -4.66 19.30
C SER A 214 25.47 -5.62 18.96
N SER A 215 25.99 -6.35 19.95
CA SER A 215 27.26 -7.08 19.88
C SER A 215 27.15 -8.60 19.96
N SER A 216 25.96 -9.21 19.79
CA SER A 216 25.83 -10.67 19.77
C SER A 216 26.34 -11.26 18.45
N ASP A 217 26.70 -12.54 18.40
CA ASP A 217 27.04 -13.21 17.14
C ASP A 217 25.80 -13.33 16.25
N THR A 218 25.88 -12.90 15.00
CA THR A 218 24.76 -12.99 14.06
C THR A 218 24.47 -14.46 13.79
N VAL A 219 23.24 -14.91 14.01
CA VAL A 219 22.83 -16.26 13.61
C VAL A 219 22.98 -16.33 12.09
N SER A 220 23.80 -17.26 11.60
CA SER A 220 24.09 -17.39 10.17
C SER A 220 22.80 -17.53 9.36
N GLY A 221 22.66 -16.74 8.29
CA GLY A 221 21.46 -16.72 7.44
C GLY A 221 20.30 -15.85 7.95
N TYR A 222 20.40 -15.24 9.13
CA TYR A 222 19.38 -14.32 9.66
C TYR A 222 19.78 -12.85 9.46
N GLU A 223 18.82 -12.04 9.01
CA GLU A 223 18.91 -10.59 9.12
C GLU A 223 18.61 -10.16 10.56
N ARG A 224 19.59 -9.51 11.19
CA ARG A 224 19.42 -9.00 12.55
C ARG A 224 18.69 -7.66 12.56
N VAL A 225 17.70 -7.55 13.44
CA VAL A 225 17.00 -6.30 13.76
C VAL A 225 17.31 -5.91 15.21
N ILE A 226 18.06 -4.83 15.39
CA ILE A 226 18.40 -4.31 16.71
C ILE A 226 17.24 -3.46 17.24
N CYS A 227 16.59 -3.95 18.28
CA CYS A 227 15.42 -3.32 18.90
C CYS A 227 15.80 -2.27 19.96
N GLY A 228 17.06 -2.24 20.36
CA GLY A 228 17.60 -1.37 21.42
C GLY A 228 17.20 -1.83 22.83
N VAL A 229 18.00 -1.44 23.82
CA VAL A 229 17.68 -1.65 25.23
C VAL A 229 16.71 -0.59 25.73
N VAL A 230 15.82 -0.96 26.66
CA VAL A 230 15.04 0.01 27.43
C VAL A 230 15.95 0.59 28.49
N THR A 231 16.07 1.92 28.50
CA THR A 231 16.95 2.64 29.44
C THR A 231 16.15 3.36 30.51
N ASN A 232 16.72 3.41 31.70
CA ASN A 232 16.21 4.25 32.77
C ASN A 232 16.58 5.71 32.46
N SER A 233 15.60 6.61 32.43
CA SER A 233 15.83 8.01 32.07
C SER A 233 16.66 8.80 33.09
N ARG A 234 16.70 8.37 34.36
CA ARG A 234 17.49 9.00 35.43
C ARG A 234 18.94 8.57 35.42
N HIS A 235 19.19 7.29 35.13
CA HIS A 235 20.53 6.69 35.24
C HIS A 235 21.21 6.50 33.87
N HIS A 236 20.48 6.68 32.77
CA HIS A 236 20.95 6.50 31.39
C HIS A 236 21.58 5.13 31.11
N CYS A 237 21.27 4.13 31.94
CA CYS A 237 21.68 2.74 31.81
C CYS A 237 20.48 1.85 31.49
N LYS A 238 20.72 0.57 31.16
CA LYS A 238 19.64 -0.41 30.95
C LYS A 238 18.74 -0.46 32.18
N GLU A 239 17.43 -0.38 31.97
CA GLU A 239 16.45 -0.58 33.02
C GLU A 239 16.44 -2.07 33.43
N SER A 240 16.81 -2.34 34.67
CA SER A 240 16.88 -3.68 35.25
C SER A 240 16.26 -3.76 36.64
N THR A 241 15.65 -2.68 37.13
CA THR A 241 15.04 -2.58 38.46
C THR A 241 13.54 -2.86 38.42
N ILE A 242 12.91 -2.67 37.26
CA ILE A 242 11.49 -2.94 37.05
C ILE A 242 11.35 -4.16 36.13
N THR A 243 10.57 -5.13 36.57
CA THR A 243 10.20 -6.31 35.80
C THR A 243 9.05 -6.01 34.83
N ALA A 244 8.92 -6.84 33.79
CA ALA A 244 7.81 -6.75 32.83
C ALA A 244 6.45 -6.83 33.54
N GLN A 245 6.31 -7.71 34.53
CA GLN A 245 5.08 -7.86 35.29
C GLN A 245 4.72 -6.63 36.13
N GLU A 246 5.70 -5.98 36.77
CA GLU A 246 5.47 -4.75 37.52
C GLU A 246 5.06 -3.60 36.60
N TYR A 247 5.73 -3.47 35.46
CA TYR A 247 5.41 -2.43 34.47
C TYR A 247 3.98 -2.59 33.94
N LEU A 248 3.58 -3.80 33.56
CA LEU A 248 2.23 -4.07 33.02
C LEU A 248 1.10 -3.92 34.04
N ARG A 249 1.39 -3.88 35.34
CA ARG A 249 0.38 -3.61 36.39
C ARG A 249 0.13 -2.12 36.62
N CYS A 250 1.09 -1.28 36.22
CA CYS A 250 1.05 0.16 36.42
C CYS A 250 0.51 0.94 35.19
N VAL A 251 0.28 0.24 34.08
CA VAL A 251 -0.35 0.74 32.84
C VAL A 251 -1.79 0.26 32.78
#